data_AF-A0A7X9AHM0-F1
#
_entry.id   AF-A0A7X9AHM0-F1
#
_cell.length_a   1.000
_cell.length_b   1.000
_cell.length_c   1.000
_cell.angle_alpha   90.00
_cell.angle_beta   90.00
_cell.angle_gamma   90.00
#
_symmetry.space_group_name_H-M   'P 1'
#
loop_
_entity.id
_entity.type
_entity.pdbx_description
1 polymer ?
#
loop_
_entity_poly.entity_id
_entity_poly.type
_entity_poly.pdbx_seq_one_letter_code
_entity_poly.pdbx_strand_id
1 'polypeptide(L)' 'LDFEEDSIAELDANFVISGNGKFIEIQATGEEHPFDADKMPELMKLAATGCAKLIELQKQVLV' A
#
# COMPACT_ATOMS: atom_id res chain seq x y z
N LEU A 1 -10.20 -0.58 7.37
CA LEU A 1 -9.16 -0.13 8.34
C LEU A 1 -9.89 0.10 9.64
N ASP A 2 -9.42 -0.54 10.71
CA ASP A 2 -9.95 -0.33 12.04
C ASP A 2 -9.33 0.97 12.59
N PHE A 3 -10.16 1.83 13.17
CA PHE A 3 -9.79 3.17 13.62
C PHE A 3 -8.58 3.19 14.56
N GLU A 4 -8.41 2.13 15.36
CA GLU A 4 -7.28 2.01 16.29
C GLU A 4 -5.95 1.79 15.57
N GLU A 5 -5.91 1.08 14.44
CA GLU A 5 -4.66 0.91 13.66
C GLU A 5 -4.27 2.19 12.91
N ASP A 6 -5.25 2.93 12.39
CA ASP A 6 -5.02 4.22 11.72
C ASP A 6 -4.55 5.29 12.71
N SER A 7 -5.14 5.35 13.91
CA SER A 7 -4.85 6.41 14.89
C SER A 7 -3.43 6.41 15.48
N ILE A 8 -2.64 5.37 15.21
CA ILE A 8 -1.27 5.20 15.74
C ILE A 8 -0.25 5.06 14.59
N ALA A 9 -0.70 5.10 13.33
CA ALA A 9 0.18 4.98 12.18
C ALA A 9 0.99 6.27 12.00
N GLU A 10 2.32 6.19 12.15
CA GLU A 10 3.21 7.33 11.90
C GLU A 10 3.20 7.80 10.43
N LEU A 11 2.70 6.95 9.52
CA LEU A 11 2.68 7.14 8.08
C LEU A 11 1.45 6.46 7.47
N ASP A 12 0.53 7.24 6.90
CA ASP A 12 -0.54 6.74 6.04
C ASP A 12 -0.05 6.71 4.59
N ALA A 13 -0.31 5.62 3.88
CA ALA A 13 0.06 5.46 2.48
C ALA A 13 -0.92 4.61 1.68
N ASN A 14 -1.35 5.17 0.55
CA ASN A 14 -2.22 4.54 -0.42
C ASN A 14 -1.45 4.24 -1.72
N PHE A 15 -1.63 3.03 -2.26
CA PHE A 15 -0.92 2.54 -3.45
C PHE A 15 -1.90 2.02 -4.50
N VAL A 16 -1.75 2.49 -5.74
CA VAL A 16 -2.47 1.97 -6.90
C VAL A 16 -1.49 1.25 -7.80
N ILE A 17 -1.71 -0.06 -8.01
CA ILE A 17 -0.81 -0.92 -8.79
C ILE A 17 -1.60 -1.58 -9.92
N SER A 18 -1.05 -1.53 -11.14
CA SER A 18 -1.64 -2.17 -12.31
C SER A 18 -1.60 -3.70 -12.22
N GLY A 19 -2.42 -4.37 -13.05
CA GLY A 19 -2.43 -5.84 -13.15
C GLY A 19 -1.10 -6.48 -13.60
N ASN A 20 -0.17 -5.70 -14.16
CA ASN A 20 1.19 -6.13 -14.52
C ASN A 20 2.28 -5.66 -13.54
N GLY A 21 1.88 -5.21 -12.34
CA GLY A 21 2.79 -4.91 -11.24
C GLY A 21 3.51 -3.56 -11.33
N LYS A 22 2.97 -2.59 -12.10
CA LYS A 22 3.51 -1.23 -12.19
C LYS A 22 2.74 -0.30 -11.26
N PHE A 23 3.46 0.54 -10.52
CA PHE A 23 2.84 1.60 -9.72
C PHE A 23 2.26 2.65 -10.64
N ILE A 24 0.98 2.96 -10.43
CA ILE A 24 0.24 4.02 -11.11
C ILE A 24 0.23 5.27 -10.22
N GLU A 25 -0.01 5.08 -8.92
CA GLU A 25 -0.11 6.15 -7.95
C GLU A 25 0.46 5.70 -6.60
N ILE A 26 1.12 6.63 -5.94
CA ILE A 26 1.58 6.50 -4.55
C ILE A 26 1.22 7.83 -3.88
N GLN A 27 0.35 7.76 -2.88
CA GLN A 27 0.07 8.88 -1.99
C GLN A 27 0.53 8.47 -0.61
N ALA A 28 1.34 9.32 0.03
CA ALA A 28 1.77 9.09 1.40
C ALA A 28 1.72 10.40 2.19
N THR A 29 1.33 10.30 3.44
CA THR A 29 1.20 11.43 4.36
C THR A 29 1.77 11.01 5.70
N GLY A 30 2.82 11.70 6.14
CA GLY A 30 3.27 11.59 7.53
C GLY A 30 2.26 12.34 8.40
N GLU A 31 1.42 11.62 9.13
CA GLU A 31 0.28 12.21 9.83
C GLU A 31 0.72 13.05 11.03
N GLU A 32 1.63 12.53 11.86
CA GLU A 32 2.13 13.23 13.06
C GLU A 32 3.55 13.78 12.87
N HIS A 33 4.41 13.03 12.18
CA HIS A 33 5.83 13.36 11.99
C HIS A 33 6.30 13.06 10.57
N PRO A 34 7.34 13.77 10.07
CA PRO A 34 8.02 13.36 8.85
C PRO A 34 8.57 11.93 9.00
N PHE A 35 8.43 11.11 7.96
CA PHE A 35 8.92 9.75 7.95
C PHE A 35 10.33 9.65 7.34
N ASP A 36 11.09 8.65 7.78
CA ASP A 36 12.40 8.36 7.21
C ASP A 36 12.28 7.81 5.78
N ALA A 37 13.18 8.24 4.90
CA ALA A 37 13.12 7.90 3.47
C ALA A 37 13.22 6.38 3.20
N ASP A 38 13.77 5.60 4.13
CA ASP A 38 13.89 4.14 4.04
C ASP A 38 12.56 3.40 4.29
N LYS A 39 11.58 4.04 4.95
CA LYS A 39 10.24 3.47 5.17
C LYS A 39 9.44 3.31 3.88
N MET A 40 9.57 4.25 2.95
CA MET A 40 8.81 4.22 1.69
C MET A 40 9.14 2.97 0.83
N PRO A 41 10.41 2.60 0.59
CA PRO A 41 10.76 1.34 -0.07
C PRO A 41 10.15 0.09 0.58
N GLU A 42 10.10 0.04 1.92
CA GLU A 42 9.51 -1.09 2.66
C GLU A 42 8.01 -1.20 2.38
N LEU A 43 7.28 -0.08 2.47
CA LEU A 43 5.84 -0.02 2.18
C LEU A 43 5.53 -0.34 0.71
N MET A 44 6.33 0.18 -0.23
CA MET A 44 6.18 -0.14 -1.65
C MET A 44 6.32 -1.65 -1.91
N LYS A 45 7.28 -2.32 -1.26
CA LYS A 45 7.47 -3.76 -1.38
C LYS A 45 6.27 -4.53 -0.81
N LEU A 46 5.75 -4.09 0.33
CA LEU A 46 4.56 -4.68 0.96
C LEU A 46 3.33 -4.52 0.06
N ALA A 47 3.08 -3.31 -0.44
CA ALA A 47 1.98 -2.99 -1.35
C ALA A 47 2.05 -3.83 -2.63
N ALA A 48 3.23 -3.93 -3.28
CA ALA A 48 3.41 -4.75 -4.47
C ALA A 48 3.06 -6.23 -4.23
N THR A 49 3.49 -6.77 -3.08
CA THR A 49 3.20 -8.16 -2.69
C THR A 49 1.71 -8.36 -2.41
N GLY A 50 1.09 -7.45 -1.66
CA GLY A 50 -0.33 -7.50 -1.32
C GLY A 50 -1.22 -7.38 -2.56
N CYS A 51 -0.97 -6.40 -3.42
CA CYS A 51 -1.71 -6.21 -4.66
C CYS A 51 -1.57 -7.41 -5.60
N ALA A 52 -0.39 -8.02 -5.73
CA ALA A 52 -0.22 -9.23 -6.53
C ALA A 52 -1.14 -10.37 -6.06
N LYS A 53 -1.27 -10.55 -4.74
CA LYS A 53 -2.20 -11.54 -4.17
C LYS A 53 -3.66 -11.17 -4.43
N LEU A 54 -4.03 -9.90 -4.29
CA LEU A 54 -5.39 -9.43 -4.57
C LEU A 54 -5.76 -9.60 -6.04
N ILE A 55 -4.85 -9.30 -6.97
CA ILE A 55 -5.06 -9.49 -8.41
C ILE A 55 -5.31 -10.97 -8.72
N GLU A 56 -4.57 -11.88 -8.09
CA GLU A 56 -4.77 -13.32 -8.28
C GLU A 56 -6.16 -13.76 -7.78
N LEU A 57 -6.58 -13.31 -6.61
CA LEU A 57 -7.91 -13.60 -6.07
C LEU A 57 -9.03 -12.99 -6.95
N GLN A 58 -8.84 -11.77 -7.44
CA GLN A 58 -9.80 -11.12 -8.34
C GLN A 58 -9.98 -11.92 -9.63
N LYS A 59 -8.88 -12.41 -10.22
CA LYS A 59 -8.93 -13.26 -11.40
C LYS A 59 -9.73 -14.52 -11.13
N GLN A 60 -9.56 -15.17 -9.98
CA GLN A 60 -10.27 -16.41 -9.63
C GLN A 60 -11.79 -16.26 -9.54
N VAL A 61 -12.30 -15.07 -9.21
CA VAL A 61 -13.75 -14.81 -9.07
C VAL A 61 -14.38 -14.31 -10.38
N LEU A 62 -13.58 -13.80 -11.30
CA LEU A 62 -14.04 -13.30 -12.61
C LEU A 62 -14.02 -14.37 -13.72
N VAL A 63 -13.60 -15.61 -13.40
CA VAL A 63 -13.64 -16.75 -14.33
C VAL A 63 -14.98 -17.48 -14.27
#